data_AF-A0A9B0WM64-F1
#
_entry.id   AF-A0A9B0WM64-F1
#
_cell.length_a   1.000
_cell.length_b   1.000
_cell.length_c   1.000
_cell.angle_alpha   90.00
_cell.angle_beta   90.00
_cell.angle_gamma   90.00
#
_symmetry.space_group_name_H-M   'P 1'
#
loop_
_entity.id
_entity.type
_entity.pdbx_description
1 polymer ?
#
loop_
_entity_poly.entity_id
_entity_poly.type
_entity_poly.pdbx_seq_one_letter_code
_entity_poly.pdbx_strand_id
1 'polypeptide(L)'
;MASTLRGPLGSNPGVLSPEQLEQLRLYKIQTRIANEKYLRTHKEVELLLRGFFREMFLRRPENIREFAADYFTDPRLPNKIHMQLIKEKKAT
;
A
#
# COMPACT_ATOMS: atom_id res chain seq x y z
N MET A 1 56.20 -19.95 -12.37
CA MET A 1 55.11 -20.36 -13.27
C MET A 1 54.26 -21.36 -12.49
N ALA A 2 53.03 -21.10 -12.02
CA ALA A 2 51.95 -20.30 -12.57
C ALA A 2 51.17 -19.58 -11.45
N SER A 3 50.85 -18.33 -11.69
CA SER A 3 49.88 -17.51 -10.97
C SER A 3 48.47 -17.92 -11.38
N THR A 4 47.75 -18.64 -10.53
CA THR A 4 46.32 -18.87 -10.73
C THR A 4 45.56 -17.71 -10.10
N LEU A 5 45.08 -16.82 -10.96
CA LEU A 5 44.26 -15.65 -10.68
C LEU A 5 43.04 -16.02 -9.82
N ARG A 6 43.09 -15.70 -8.52
CA ARG A 6 41.89 -15.62 -7.68
C ARG A 6 41.19 -14.31 -8.01
N GLY A 7 40.38 -14.31 -9.07
CA GLY A 7 39.42 -13.22 -9.32
C GLY A 7 38.50 -13.04 -8.11
N PRO A 8 38.05 -11.81 -7.82
CA PRO A 8 37.15 -11.57 -6.69
C PRO A 8 35.87 -12.36 -6.93
N LEU A 9 35.44 -13.13 -5.93
CA LEU A 9 34.15 -13.84 -5.98
C LEU A 9 33.09 -12.84 -6.44
N GLY A 10 32.47 -13.17 -7.57
CA GLY A 10 31.57 -12.28 -8.30
C GLY A 10 30.50 -11.70 -7.39
N SER A 11 30.46 -10.38 -7.34
CA SER A 11 29.30 -9.62 -6.88
C SER A 11 28.09 -10.11 -7.68
N ASN A 12 27.19 -10.87 -7.03
CA ASN A 12 25.91 -11.21 -7.63
C ASN A 12 25.19 -9.90 -7.99
N PRO A 13 24.92 -9.62 -9.28
CA PRO A 13 24.25 -8.40 -9.70
C PRO A 13 22.81 -8.43 -9.17
N GLY A 14 22.60 -7.87 -7.98
CA GLY A 14 21.33 -7.94 -7.25
C GLY A 14 21.48 -7.98 -5.73
N VAL A 15 22.67 -8.30 -5.21
CA VAL A 15 22.93 -8.23 -3.77
C VAL A 15 23.37 -6.81 -3.42
N LEU A 16 22.57 -6.14 -2.58
CA LEU A 16 22.91 -4.83 -2.05
C LEU A 16 24.08 -4.94 -1.07
N SER A 17 24.97 -3.96 -1.12
CA SER A 17 26.00 -3.76 -0.08
C SER A 17 25.36 -3.52 1.28
N PRO A 18 26.07 -3.78 2.39
CA PRO A 18 25.58 -3.47 3.74
C PRO A 18 25.11 -2.01 3.89
N GLU A 19 25.81 -1.06 3.28
CA GLU A 19 25.48 0.36 3.31
C GLU A 19 24.17 0.63 2.57
N GLN A 20 23.98 0.03 1.39
CA GLN A 20 22.73 0.14 0.61
C GLN A 20 21.55 -0.52 1.34
N LEU A 21 21.77 -1.62 2.06
CA LEU A 21 20.74 -2.25 2.88
C LEU A 21 20.28 -1.34 4.02
N GLU A 22 21.20 -0.67 4.70
CA GLU A 22 20.86 0.25 5.78
C GLU A 22 20.14 1.50 5.24
N GLN A 23 20.58 2.05 4.11
CA GLN A 23 19.87 3.13 3.43
C GLN A 23 18.44 2.71 3.04
N LEU A 24 18.28 1.52 2.47
CA LEU A 24 16.97 0.97 2.10
C LEU A 24 16.08 0.80 3.34
N ARG A 25 16.64 0.36 4.46
CA ARG A 25 15.91 0.22 5.73
C ARG A 25 15.40 1.57 6.22
N LEU A 26 16.26 2.58 6.29
CA LEU A 26 15.88 3.93 6.72
C LEU A 26 14.81 4.52 5.80
N TYR A 27 14.97 4.36 4.48
CA TYR A 27 13.97 4.77 3.50
C TYR A 27 12.61 4.10 3.71
N LYS A 28 12.59 2.78 3.94
CA LYS A 28 11.33 2.04 4.23
C LYS A 28 10.66 2.53 5.51
N ILE A 29 11.44 2.83 6.55
CA ILE A 29 10.90 3.37 7.81
C ILE A 29 10.24 4.72 7.57
N GLN A 30 10.93 5.65 6.90
CA GLN A 30 10.39 6.97 6.59
C GLN A 30 9.14 6.88 5.70
N THR A 31 9.15 5.99 4.71
CA THR A 31 8.00 5.73 3.84
C THR A 31 6.80 5.22 4.65
N ARG A 32 7.00 4.28 5.59
CA ARG A 32 5.93 3.79 6.46
C ARG A 32 5.33 4.90 7.32
N ILE A 33 6.18 5.77 7.89
CA ILE A 33 5.72 6.92 8.68
C ILE A 33 4.88 7.88 7.81
N ALA A 34 5.35 8.18 6.59
CA ALA A 34 4.62 9.04 5.66
C ALA A 34 3.26 8.44 5.26
N ASN A 35 3.22 7.14 4.97
CA ASN A 35 1.98 6.43 4.64
C ASN A 35 0.98 6.48 5.80
N GLU A 36 1.43 6.21 7.04
CA GLU A 36 0.58 6.30 8.23
C GLU A 36 0.03 7.72 8.44
N LYS A 37 0.88 8.74 8.27
CA LYS A 37 0.44 10.15 8.34
C LYS A 37 -0.60 10.47 7.27
N TYR A 38 -0.42 9.97 6.05
CA TYR A 38 -1.37 10.12 4.97
C TYR A 38 -2.71 9.47 5.34
N LEU A 39 -2.72 8.19 5.75
CA LEU A 39 -3.93 7.47 6.13
C LEU A 39 -4.68 8.14 7.30
N ARG A 40 -3.97 8.69 8.29
CA ARG A 40 -4.59 9.41 9.42
C ARG A 40 -5.25 10.72 9.01
N THR A 41 -4.72 11.39 7.98
CA THR A 41 -5.21 12.71 7.52
C THR A 41 -6.26 12.60 6.41
N HIS A 42 -6.32 11.47 5.71
CA HIS A 42 -7.21 11.25 4.55
C HIS A 42 -8.32 10.26 4.93
N LYS A 43 -9.34 10.76 5.63
CA LYS A 43 -10.49 9.96 6.11
C LYS A 43 -11.27 9.28 5.00
N GLU A 44 -11.22 9.82 3.78
CA GLU A 44 -11.80 9.21 2.59
C GLU A 44 -11.27 7.79 2.33
N VAL A 45 -10.00 7.52 2.64
CA VAL A 45 -9.39 6.20 2.44
C VAL A 45 -9.95 5.21 3.47
N GLU A 46 -10.12 5.66 4.71
CA GLU A 46 -10.75 4.85 5.76
C GLU A 46 -12.19 4.48 5.39
N LEU A 47 -12.98 5.46 4.95
CA LEU A 47 -14.37 5.24 4.52
C LEU A 47 -14.46 4.30 3.32
N LEU A 48 -13.56 4.47 2.35
CA LEU A 48 -13.47 3.63 1.16
C LEU A 48 -13.21 2.16 1.53
N LEU A 49 -12.18 1.90 2.36
CA LEU A 49 -11.83 0.55 2.78
C LEU A 49 -12.91 -0.06 3.68
N ARG A 50 -13.43 0.69 4.65
CA ARG A 50 -14.50 0.22 5.55
C ARG A 50 -15.76 -0.14 4.76
N GLY A 51 -16.14 0.67 3.77
CA GLY A 51 -17.26 0.40 2.88
C GLY A 51 -17.05 -0.88 2.08
N PHE A 52 -15.86 -1.06 1.49
CA PHE A 52 -15.52 -2.26 0.74
C PHE A 52 -15.60 -3.53 1.60
N PHE A 53 -14.91 -3.54 2.75
CA PHE A 53 -14.92 -4.70 3.65
C PHE A 53 -16.32 -5.03 4.17
N ARG A 54 -17.13 -4.01 4.47
CA ARG A 54 -18.54 -4.21 4.86
C ARG A 54 -19.30 -4.97 3.78
N GLU A 55 -19.26 -4.52 2.53
CA GLU A 55 -19.98 -5.18 1.44
C GLU A 55 -19.42 -6.57 1.15
N MET A 56 -18.09 -6.74 1.19
CA MET A 56 -17.43 -8.03 0.99
C MET A 56 -17.85 -9.05 2.06
N PHE A 57 -17.87 -8.67 3.33
CA PHE A 57 -18.28 -9.57 4.42
C PHE A 57 -19.77 -9.89 4.40
N LEU A 58 -20.61 -8.95 3.96
CA LEU A 58 -22.05 -9.16 3.82
C LEU A 58 -22.37 -10.10 2.65
N ARG A 59 -21.74 -9.90 1.49
CA ARG A 59 -22.06 -10.64 0.27
C ARG A 59 -21.28 -11.94 0.13
N ARG A 60 -20.14 -12.06 0.80
CA ARG A 60 -19.21 -13.21 0.74
C ARG A 60 -18.96 -13.69 -0.70
N PRO A 61 -18.43 -12.81 -1.58
CA PRO A 61 -18.22 -13.16 -2.98
C PRO A 61 -17.19 -14.29 -3.11
N GLU A 62 -17.44 -15.19 -4.06
CA GLU A 62 -16.50 -16.27 -4.39
C GLU A 62 -15.22 -15.72 -5.04
N ASN A 63 -15.35 -14.69 -5.89
CA ASN A 63 -14.24 -13.98 -6.52
C ASN A 63 -14.06 -12.56 -5.95
N ILE A 64 -13.15 -12.44 -4.97
CA ILE A 64 -12.87 -11.15 -4.32
C ILE A 64 -12.28 -10.13 -5.31
N ARG A 65 -11.50 -10.57 -6.31
CA ARG A 65 -10.83 -9.65 -7.25
C ARG A 65 -11.83 -8.98 -8.19
N GLU A 66 -12.75 -9.76 -8.73
CA GLU A 66 -13.84 -9.25 -9.56
C GLU A 66 -14.77 -8.35 -8.75
N PHE A 67 -15.12 -8.78 -7.54
CA PHE A 67 -15.90 -7.94 -6.62
C PHE A 67 -15.21 -6.60 -6.31
N ALA A 68 -13.89 -6.60 -6.12
CA ALA A 68 -13.12 -5.37 -5.92
C ALA A 68 -13.11 -4.49 -7.17
N ALA A 69 -12.95 -5.08 -8.37
CA ALA A 69 -13.02 -4.34 -9.62
C ALA A 69 -14.37 -3.63 -9.76
N ASP A 70 -15.48 -4.35 -9.57
CA ASP A 70 -16.83 -3.78 -9.65
C ASP A 70 -17.05 -2.69 -8.59
N TYR A 71 -16.62 -2.94 -7.35
CA TYR A 71 -16.79 -1.98 -6.26
C TYR A 71 -16.02 -0.68 -6.53
N PHE A 72 -14.72 -0.78 -6.81
CA PHE A 72 -13.85 0.39 -6.95
C PHE A 72 -14.02 1.13 -8.28
N THR A 73 -14.64 0.51 -9.29
CA THR A 73 -14.98 1.16 -10.56
C THR A 73 -16.40 1.71 -10.62
N ASP A 74 -17.23 1.55 -9.58
CA ASP A 74 -18.56 2.18 -9.51
C ASP A 74 -18.43 3.72 -9.63
N PRO A 75 -18.93 4.35 -10.70
CA PRO A 75 -18.78 5.79 -10.91
C PRO A 75 -19.49 6.63 -9.84
N ARG A 76 -20.38 6.01 -9.05
CA ARG A 76 -21.10 6.67 -7.94
C ARG A 76 -20.30 6.64 -6.65
N LEU A 77 -19.27 5.80 -6.54
CA LEU A 77 -18.49 5.63 -5.32
C LEU A 77 -17.83 6.94 -4.83
N PRO A 78 -17.18 7.76 -5.68
CA PRO A 78 -16.59 9.02 -5.22
C PRO A 78 -17.61 9.94 -4.55
N ASN A 79 -18.80 10.07 -5.14
CA ASN A 79 -19.89 10.88 -4.58
C ASN A 79 -20.42 10.30 -3.27
N LYS A 80 -20.56 8.96 -3.15
CA LYS A 80 -20.94 8.30 -1.90
C LYS A 80 -19.96 8.61 -0.77
N ILE A 81 -18.65 8.53 -1.04
CA ILE A 81 -17.60 8.84 -0.05
C ILE A 81 -17.63 10.33 0.32
N HIS A 82 -17.76 11.22 -0.67
CA HIS A 82 -17.85 12.66 -0.42
C HIS A 82 -19.01 13.03 0.50
N MET A 83 -20.20 12.44 0.27
CA MET A 83 -21.37 12.69 1.12
C MET A 83 -21.17 12.15 2.54
N GLN A 84 -20.48 11.02 2.71
CA GLN A 84 -20.13 10.51 4.04
C GLN A 84 -19.15 11.42 4.78
N LEU A 85 -18.14 11.96 4.10
CA LEU A 85 -17.21 12.94 4.69
C LEU A 85 -17.93 14.20 5.18
N ILE A 86 -18.87 14.74 4.39
CA ILE A 86 -19.67 15.90 4.81
C ILE A 86 -20.47 15.56 6.07
N LYS A 87 -21.06 14.36 6.12
CA LYS A 87 -21.86 13.92 7.27
C LYS A 87 -21.01 13.80 8.54
N GLU A 88 -19.82 13.21 8.45
CA GLU A 88 -18.91 13.07 9.60
C GLU A 88 -18.41 14.42 10.11
N LYS A 89 -18.07 15.35 9.21
CA LYS A 89 -17.67 16.72 9.57
C LYS A 89 -18.77 17.50 10.29
N LYS A 90 -20.04 17.23 9.99
CA LYS A 90 -21.19 17.86 10.66
C LYS A 90 -21.52 17.24 12.02
N ALA A 91 -21.02 16.04 12.29
CA ALA A 91 -21.26 15.29 13.53
C ALA A 91 -20.17 15.50 14.59
N THR A 92 -19.10 16.23 14.26
CA THR A 92 -17.98 16.61 15.13
C THR A 92 -18.07 18.09 15.45
#